data_AF-A0A7Z8ZAM0-F1
#
_entry.id   AF-A0A7Z8ZAM0-F1
#
_cell.length_a   1.000
_cell.length_b   1.000
_cell.length_c   1.000
_cell.angle_alpha   90.00
_cell.angle_beta   90.00
_cell.angle_gamma   90.00
#
_symmetry.space_group_name_H-M   'P 1'
#
loop_
_entity.id
_entity.type
_entity.pdbx_description
1 polymer ?
#
loop_
_entity_poly.entity_id
_entity_poly.type
_entity_poly.pdbx_seq_one_letter_code
_entity_poly.pdbx_strand_id
1 'polypeptide(L)' 'MNISHSGSQPSRKGPADWFTGDVRIDAPFQATEPAKVGGATVTFEPGARTAWHTHPLGQTLIRRA' A
#
# COMPACT_ATOMS: atom_id res chain seq x y z
N MET A 1 12.65 13.49 -14.31
CA MET A 1 13.13 12.64 -13.21
C MET A 1 12.40 13.08 -11.94
N ASN A 2 11.72 12.17 -11.25
CA ASN A 2 11.07 12.45 -9.97
C ASN A 2 11.63 11.47 -8.93
N ILE A 3 12.14 11.99 -7.81
CA ILE A 3 12.76 11.20 -6.74
C ILE A 3 12.00 11.51 -5.45
N SER A 4 11.38 10.49 -4.88
CA SER A 4 10.84 10.54 -3.52
C SER A 4 11.86 9.94 -2.55
N HIS A 5 12.45 10.77 -1.70
CA HIS A 5 13.41 10.31 -0.70
C HIS A 5 12.71 9.50 0.41
N SER A 6 13.44 8.57 1.03
CA SER A 6 12.95 7.85 2.21
C SER A 6 12.51 8.83 3.30
N GLY A 7 11.32 8.62 3.87
CA GLY A 7 10.75 9.50 4.90
C GLY A 7 10.11 10.80 4.39
N SER A 8 10.20 11.12 3.09
CA SER A 8 9.59 12.35 2.53
C SER A 8 8.06 12.30 2.44
N GLN A 9 7.48 11.10 2.43
CA GLN A 9 6.03 10.90 2.40
C GLN A 9 5.55 10.40 3.77
N PRO A 10 4.58 11.08 4.42
CA PRO A 10 4.07 10.65 5.71
C PRO A 10 3.27 9.36 5.58
N SER A 11 3.44 8.47 6.56
CA SER A 11 2.63 7.28 6.73
C SER A 11 1.15 7.62 6.94
N ARG A 12 0.27 6.69 6.57
CA ARG A 12 -1.18 6.82 6.77
C ARG A 12 -1.73 5.57 7.45
N LYS A 13 -2.76 5.73 8.29
CA LYS A 13 -3.54 4.59 8.77
C LYS A 13 -4.40 4.04 7.63
N GLY A 14 -4.56 2.72 7.57
CA GLY A 14 -5.51 2.06 6.68
C GLY A 14 -6.95 2.48 7.02
N PRO A 15 -7.81 2.77 6.03
CA PRO A 15 -9.22 3.07 6.28
C PRO A 15 -9.94 1.91 6.97
N ALA A 16 -10.79 2.20 7.96
CA ALA A 16 -11.50 1.18 8.73
C ALA A 16 -12.44 0.30 7.87
N ASP A 17 -12.96 0.84 6.77
CA ASP A 17 -13.81 0.08 5.83
C ASP A 17 -13.02 -0.97 5.04
N TRP A 18 -11.69 -0.83 4.94
CA TRP A 18 -10.83 -1.70 4.13
C TRP A 18 -10.02 -2.69 4.97
N PHE A 19 -9.88 -2.44 6.26
CA PHE A 19 -8.99 -3.18 7.14
C PHE A 19 -9.63 -3.48 8.49
N THR A 20 -9.37 -4.68 9.02
CA THR A 20 -9.58 -5.00 10.44
C THR A 20 -8.25 -4.91 11.18
N GLY A 21 -8.23 -4.27 12.35
CA GLY A 21 -7.01 -4.07 13.15
C GLY A 21 -6.18 -2.87 12.70
N ASP A 22 -5.04 -2.66 13.35
CA ASP A 22 -4.13 -1.55 13.03
C ASP A 22 -3.27 -1.86 11.80
N VAL A 23 -3.41 -1.01 10.77
CA VAL A 23 -2.68 -1.12 9.51
C VAL A 23 -2.07 0.23 9.17
N ARG A 24 -0.78 0.21 8.78
CA ARG A 24 -0.04 1.39 8.32
C ARG A 24 0.34 1.23 6.85
N ILE A 25 0.11 2.27 6.07
CA ILE A 25 0.43 2.37 4.65
C ILE A 25 1.54 3.40 4.48
N ASP A 26 2.60 3.04 3.78
CA ASP A 26 3.79 3.86 3.54
C ASP A 26 4.11 3.98 2.05
N ALA A 27 4.68 5.14 1.70
CA ALA A 27 5.28 5.44 0.40
C ALA A 27 4.44 4.97 -0.81
N PRO A 28 3.14 5.33 -0.89
CA PRO A 28 2.34 4.99 -2.06
C PRO A 28 2.90 5.67 -3.31
N PHE A 29 2.94 4.94 -4.42
CA PHE A 29 3.28 5.49 -5.73
C PHE A 29 2.23 5.06 -6.76
N GLN A 30 2.08 5.90 -7.77
CA GLN A 30 1.28 5.64 -8.96
C GLN A 30 2.12 6.09 -10.16
N ALA A 31 2.24 5.22 -11.16
CA ALA A 31 2.91 5.60 -12.41
C ALA A 31 2.06 6.63 -13.18
N THR A 32 2.73 7.48 -13.96
CA THR A 32 2.05 8.40 -14.87
C THR A 32 1.54 7.63 -16.09
N GLU A 33 0.42 8.07 -16.66
CA GLU A 33 -0.09 7.53 -17.92
C GLU A 33 1.00 7.49 -19.01
N PRO A 34 1.05 6.44 -19.85
CA PRO A 34 0.08 5.34 -19.99
C PRO A 34 0.30 4.14 -19.04
N ALA A 35 1.27 4.23 -18.12
CA ALA A 35 1.58 3.14 -17.21
C ALA A 35 0.53 3.05 -16.08
N LYS A 36 0.08 1.82 -15.77
CA LYS A 36 -1.02 1.57 -14.83
C LYS A 36 -0.58 1.07 -13.45
N VAL A 37 0.73 0.83 -13.28
CA VAL A 37 1.25 0.25 -12.04
C VAL A 37 1.21 1.26 -10.89
N GLY A 38 0.78 0.79 -9.74
CA GLY A 38 0.88 1.48 -8.47
C GLY A 38 1.29 0.49 -7.38
N GLY A 39 1.66 1.03 -6.22
CA GLY A 39 2.06 0.20 -5.09
C GLY A 39 2.25 1.00 -3.83
N ALA A 40 2.34 0.30 -2.72
CA ALA A 40 2.63 0.85 -1.40
C ALA A 40 3.32 -0.23 -0.55
N THR A 41 4.01 0.19 0.52
CA THR A 41 4.36 -0.74 1.60
C THR A 41 3.22 -0.75 2.61
N VAL A 42 2.73 -1.93 2.98
CA VAL A 42 1.66 -2.08 3.97
C VAL A 42 2.18 -2.91 5.13
N THR A 43 2.06 -2.37 6.35
CA THR A 43 2.43 -3.04 7.60
C THR A 43 1.15 -3.39 8.36
N PHE A 44 1.02 -4.65 8.76
CA PHE A 44 -0.09 -5.16 9.54
C PHE A 44 0.40 -5.46 10.95
N GLU A 45 -0.24 -4.89 11.96
CA GLU A 45 -0.06 -5.34 13.35
C GLU A 45 -0.58 -6.77 13.53
N PRO A 46 -0.18 -7.51 14.59
CA PRO A 46 -0.65 -8.87 14.82
C PRO A 46 -2.18 -9.00 14.76
N GLY A 47 -2.68 -9.87 13.88
CA GLY A 47 -4.11 -10.11 13.67
C GLY A 47 -4.83 -9.11 12.75
N ALA A 48 -4.15 -8.06 12.30
CA ALA A 48 -4.69 -7.13 11.32
C ALA A 48 -4.70 -7.76 9.90
N ARG A 49 -5.72 -7.43 9.10
CA ARG A 49 -5.89 -7.94 7.73
C ARG A 49 -6.76 -7.02 6.87
N THR A 50 -6.69 -7.19 5.57
CA THR A 50 -7.62 -6.56 4.62
C THR A 50 -9.02 -7.16 4.73
N ALA A 51 -10.04 -6.39 4.37
CA ALA A 51 -11.33 -6.92 3.93
C ALA A 51 -11.16 -7.73 2.63
N TRP A 52 -12.16 -8.53 2.28
CA TRP A 52 -12.21 -9.22 0.99
C TRP A 52 -12.30 -8.20 -0.15
N HIS A 53 -11.47 -8.36 -1.19
CA HIS A 53 -11.44 -7.49 -2.35
C HIS A 53 -10.82 -8.21 -3.56
N THR A 54 -10.96 -7.61 -4.74
CA THR A 54 -10.37 -8.11 -6.00
C THR A 54 -9.63 -7.00 -6.71
N HIS A 55 -8.55 -7.34 -7.41
CA HIS A 55 -7.86 -6.43 -8.32
C HIS A 55 -8.16 -6.80 -9.78
N PRO A 56 -8.63 -5.85 -10.63
CA PRO A 56 -9.01 -6.15 -12.01
C PRO A 56 -7.90 -6.76 -12.88
N LEU A 57 -6.63 -6.47 -12.54
CA LEU A 57 -5.45 -6.97 -13.24
C LEU A 57 -4.55 -7.84 -12.32
N GLY A 58 -5.08 -8.31 -11.19
CA GLY A 58 -4.33 -9.02 -10.16
C GLY A 58 -3.46 -8.10 -9.28
N GLN A 59 -2.78 -8.71 -8.31
CA GLN A 59 -1.88 -8.04 -7.38
C GLN A 59 -0.70 -8.96 -7.07
N THR A 60 0.51 -8.39 -6.97
CA THR A 60 1.72 -9.08 -6.55
C THR A 60 2.15 -8.57 -5.18
N LEU A 61 2.46 -9.49 -4.26
CA LEU A 61 2.97 -9.15 -2.92
C LEU A 61 4.44 -9.53 -2.81
N ILE A 62 5.25 -8.60 -2.28
CA ILE A 62 6.63 -8.85 -1.91
C ILE A 62 6.73 -8.67 -0.40
N ARG A 63 6.98 -9.77 0.32
CA ARG A 63 7.15 -9.71 1.77
C ARG A 63 8.54 -9.18 2.10
N ARG A 64 8.63 -8.25 3.05
CA ARG A 64 9.92 -7.93 3.68
C ARG A 64 10.33 -9.10 4.58
N ALA A 65 11.61 -9.43 4.55
CA ALA A 65 12.23 -10.35 5.51
C ALA A 65 12.32 -9.70 6.89
#